data_AF-A0A8T3CGD5-F1
#
_entry.id   AF-A0A8T3CGD5-F1
#
_cell.length_a   1.000
_cell.length_b   1.000
_cell.length_c   1.000
_cell.angle_alpha   90.00
_cell.angle_beta   90.00
_cell.angle_gamma   90.00
#
_symmetry.space_group_name_H-M   'P 1'
#
loop_
_entity.id
_entity.type
_entity.pdbx_description
1 polymer ?
#
loop_
_entity_poly.entity_id
_entity_poly.type
_entity_poly.pdbx_seq_one_letter_code
_entity_poly.pdbx_strand_id
1 'polypeptide(L)'
;MAERPEDLNLPNAVITRIIKEALPDGVNVSKEARRAISQAASVFVLYATSCANNFAMKAKRKTLNAGDVMAAMEEMEFERFLQPLREALQAYKTGQKGKKEATEQKRKDKEKKADLEENDKSQEEDEEEEHMEEEQEGENEEEEVEN
;
A
#
# COMPACT_ATOMS: atom_id res chain seq x y z
N MET A 1 25.31 5.14 5.87
CA MET A 1 25.29 4.98 4.39
C MET A 1 26.10 3.75 4.07
N ALA A 2 25.80 3.01 3.00
CA ALA A 2 26.60 1.83 2.62
C ALA A 2 28.08 2.22 2.56
N GLU A 3 28.93 1.54 3.32
CA GLU A 3 30.34 1.89 3.45
C GLU A 3 31.16 1.26 2.32
N ARG A 4 30.65 0.16 1.75
CA ARG A 4 31.28 -0.54 0.63
C ARG A 4 30.25 -0.94 -0.43
N PRO A 5 30.65 -1.05 -1.71
CA PRO A 5 29.77 -1.54 -2.78
C PRO A 5 29.16 -2.92 -2.49
N GLU A 6 29.85 -3.77 -1.73
CA GLU A 6 29.35 -5.09 -1.35
C GLU A 6 28.11 -5.04 -0.44
N ASP A 7 27.93 -3.95 0.31
CA ASP A 7 26.79 -3.77 1.22
C ASP A 7 25.49 -3.47 0.45
N LEU A 8 25.60 -3.17 -0.85
CA LEU A 8 24.48 -2.92 -1.76
C LEU A 8 24.07 -4.16 -2.57
N ASN A 9 24.68 -5.31 -2.29
CA ASN A 9 24.41 -6.53 -3.03
C ASN A 9 22.96 -7.01 -2.83
N LEU A 10 22.30 -7.30 -3.95
CA LEU A 10 20.97 -7.91 -3.97
C LEU A 10 21.05 -9.41 -3.61
N PRO A 11 19.97 -10.02 -3.10
CA PRO A 11 19.97 -11.44 -2.77
C PRO A 11 20.36 -12.32 -3.96
N ASN A 12 21.44 -13.10 -3.80
CA ASN A 12 21.99 -13.95 -4.87
C ASN A 12 20.97 -14.90 -5.49
N ALA A 13 20.03 -15.42 -4.70
CA ALA A 13 18.97 -16.29 -5.18
C ALA A 13 18.04 -15.57 -6.19
N VAL A 14 17.69 -14.31 -5.92
CA VAL A 14 16.83 -13.50 -6.79
C VAL A 14 17.56 -13.16 -8.09
N ILE A 15 18.83 -12.74 -8.01
CA ILE A 15 19.66 -12.49 -9.18
C ILE A 15 19.78 -13.75 -10.05
N THR A 16 20.03 -14.91 -9.42
CA THR A 16 20.15 -16.18 -10.15
C THR A 16 18.85 -16.54 -10.87
N ARG A 17 17.69 -16.30 -10.22
CA ARG A 17 16.39 -16.55 -10.83
C ARG A 17 16.16 -15.66 -12.05
N ILE A 18 16.39 -14.34 -11.91
CA ILE A 18 16.22 -13.36 -13.01
C ILE A 18 17.14 -13.70 -14.19
N ILE A 19 18.39 -14.06 -13.94
CA ILE A 19 19.32 -14.45 -15.01
C ILE A 19 18.79 -15.67 -15.77
N LYS A 20 18.28 -16.69 -15.07
CA LYS A 20 17.73 -17.89 -15.71
C LYS A 20 16.45 -17.60 -16.49
N GLU A 21 15.56 -16.76 -15.97
CA GLU A 21 14.34 -16.33 -16.68
C GLU A 21 14.64 -15.58 -17.99
N ALA A 22 15.83 -14.97 -18.10
CA ALA A 22 16.28 -14.28 -19.31
C ALA A 22 17.00 -15.19 -20.32
N LEU A 23 17.19 -16.48 -20.01
CA LEU A 23 17.95 -17.43 -20.82
C LEU A 23 17.09 -18.65 -21.19
N PRO A 24 17.40 -19.36 -22.30
CA PRO A 24 16.79 -20.64 -22.61
C PRO A 24 17.02 -21.69 -21.51
N ASP A 25 16.11 -22.66 -21.43
CA ASP A 25 16.23 -23.79 -20.52
C ASP A 25 17.52 -24.58 -20.74
N GLY A 26 18.11 -25.09 -19.65
CA GLY A 26 19.34 -25.89 -19.68
C GLY A 26 20.63 -25.09 -19.84
N VAL A 27 20.56 -23.76 -20.00
CA VAL A 27 21.76 -22.91 -20.05
C VAL A 27 22.40 -22.77 -18.68
N ASN A 28 23.71 -23.07 -18.61
CA ASN A 28 24.51 -22.91 -17.41
C ASN A 28 25.24 -21.56 -17.41
N VAL A 29 25.24 -20.90 -16.25
CA VAL A 29 25.95 -19.64 -16.01
C VAL A 29 27.08 -19.89 -15.01
N SER A 30 28.27 -19.32 -15.24
CA SER A 30 29.40 -19.48 -14.31
C SER A 30 29.18 -18.71 -13.00
N LYS A 31 29.94 -19.03 -11.96
CA LYS A 31 29.87 -18.30 -10.68
C LYS A 31 30.36 -16.85 -10.86
N GLU A 32 31.37 -16.68 -11.69
CA GLU A 32 32.01 -15.42 -12.03
C GLU A 32 31.04 -14.50 -12.77
N ALA A 33 30.31 -15.02 -13.77
CA ALA A 33 29.30 -14.26 -14.50
C ALA A 33 28.15 -13.82 -13.58
N ARG A 34 27.66 -14.69 -12.69
CA ARG A 34 26.64 -14.32 -11.69
C ARG A 34 27.13 -13.21 -10.77
N ARG A 35 28.37 -13.29 -10.30
CA ARG A 35 28.98 -12.26 -9.44
C ARG A 35 29.10 -10.92 -10.19
N ALA A 36 29.56 -10.95 -11.43
CA ALA A 36 29.68 -9.76 -12.27
C ALA A 36 28.32 -9.08 -12.48
N ILE A 37 27.27 -9.85 -12.79
CA ILE A 37 25.90 -9.34 -12.94
C ILE A 37 25.38 -8.76 -11.62
N SER A 38 25.64 -9.42 -10.49
CA SER A 38 25.24 -8.89 -9.17
C SER A 38 25.89 -7.53 -8.89
N GLN A 39 27.18 -7.39 -9.17
CA GLN A 39 27.89 -6.12 -8.99
C GLN A 39 27.38 -5.06 -9.97
N ALA A 40 27.15 -5.43 -11.23
CA ALA A 40 26.60 -4.54 -12.24
C ALA A 40 25.19 -4.04 -11.86
N ALA A 41 24.36 -4.88 -11.25
CA ALA A 41 23.04 -4.49 -10.76
C ALA A 41 23.12 -3.42 -9.66
N SER A 42 24.05 -3.57 -8.70
CA SER A 42 24.29 -2.57 -7.67
C SER A 42 24.74 -1.24 -8.27
N VAL A 43 25.68 -1.28 -9.23
CA VAL A 43 26.16 -0.09 -9.95
C VAL A 43 25.03 0.54 -10.77
N PHE A 44 24.18 -0.26 -11.41
CA PHE A 44 23.04 0.23 -12.17
C PHE A 44 22.08 1.03 -11.29
N VAL A 45 21.73 0.53 -10.10
CA VAL A 45 20.85 1.26 -9.16
C VAL A 45 21.48 2.61 -8.76
N LEU A 46 22.77 2.63 -8.44
CA LEU A 46 23.49 3.84 -8.07
C LEU A 46 23.53 4.85 -9.23
N TYR A 47 23.85 4.37 -10.43
CA TYR A 47 23.96 5.20 -11.62
C TYR A 47 22.60 5.77 -12.04
N ALA A 48 21.56 4.94 -12.07
CA ALA A 48 20.19 5.38 -12.32
C ALA A 48 19.70 6.42 -11.31
N THR A 49 19.99 6.19 -10.02
CA THR A 49 19.63 7.14 -8.96
C THR A 49 20.38 8.47 -9.13
N SER A 50 21.66 8.43 -9.46
CA SER A 50 22.48 9.63 -9.71
C SER A 50 21.95 10.43 -10.91
N CYS A 51 21.64 9.75 -12.01
CA CYS A 51 21.09 10.37 -13.22
C CYS A 51 19.71 11.00 -12.94
N ALA A 52 18.79 10.27 -12.29
CA ALA A 52 17.49 10.79 -11.90
C ALA A 52 17.63 12.01 -10.96
N ASN A 53 18.61 11.98 -10.04
CA ASN A 53 18.87 13.11 -9.14
C ASN A 53 19.30 14.36 -9.91
N ASN A 54 20.05 14.22 -11.00
CA ASN A 54 20.40 15.34 -11.85
C ASN A 54 19.16 15.99 -12.49
N PHE A 55 18.16 15.21 -12.90
CA PHE A 55 16.89 15.73 -13.42
C PHE A 55 16.08 16.46 -12.34
N ALA A 56 15.95 15.88 -11.15
CA ALA A 56 15.29 16.54 -10.02
C ALA A 56 15.96 17.88 -9.66
N MET A 57 17.30 17.88 -9.57
CA MET A 57 18.09 19.06 -9.24
C MET A 57 18.00 20.14 -10.33
N LYS A 58 18.05 19.77 -11.61
CA LYS A 58 17.81 20.68 -12.75
C LYS A 58 16.43 21.34 -12.66
N ALA A 59 15.43 20.60 -12.19
CA ALA A 59 14.08 21.09 -11.92
C ALA A 59 13.93 21.82 -10.57
N LYS A 60 15.03 22.13 -9.86
CA LYS A 60 15.06 22.77 -8.53
C LYS A 60 14.28 22.02 -7.45
N ARG A 61 14.17 20.70 -7.57
CA ARG A 61 13.51 19.83 -6.58
C ARG A 61 14.55 19.05 -5.78
N LYS A 62 14.27 18.88 -4.49
CA LYS A 62 15.04 18.01 -3.58
C LYS A 62 14.51 16.58 -3.52
N THR A 63 13.32 16.34 -4.09
CA THR A 63 12.62 15.07 -4.06
C THR A 63 12.56 14.49 -5.47
N LEU A 64 13.03 13.25 -5.59
CA LEU A 64 12.88 12.43 -6.78
C LEU A 64 11.44 12.02 -6.99
N ASN A 65 10.97 12.12 -8.23
CA ASN A 65 9.67 11.61 -8.64
C ASN A 65 9.83 10.58 -9.77
N ALA A 66 8.72 9.94 -10.16
CA ALA A 66 8.74 8.93 -11.22
C ALA A 66 9.18 9.50 -12.57
N GLY A 67 8.86 10.77 -12.87
CA GLY A 67 9.28 11.43 -14.11
C GLY A 67 10.80 11.57 -14.22
N ASP A 68 11.48 11.86 -13.11
CA ASP A 68 12.94 11.92 -13.08
C ASP A 68 13.58 10.57 -13.41
N VAL A 69 13.00 9.48 -12.90
CA VAL A 69 13.46 8.12 -13.19
C VAL A 69 13.22 7.77 -14.66
N MET A 70 12.07 8.15 -15.23
CA MET A 70 11.80 7.93 -16.67
C MET A 70 12.80 8.69 -17.55
N ALA A 71 13.05 9.97 -17.25
CA ALA A 71 14.02 10.78 -17.99
C ALA A 71 15.44 10.23 -17.86
N ALA A 72 15.80 9.71 -16.68
CA ALA A 72 17.08 9.05 -16.48
C ALA A 72 17.23 7.77 -17.33
N MET A 73 16.16 6.98 -17.50
CA MET A 73 16.20 5.80 -18.36
C MET A 73 16.39 6.17 -19.84
N GLU A 74 15.84 7.29 -20.30
CA GLU A 74 16.11 7.83 -21.65
C GLU A 74 17.57 8.28 -21.78
N GLU A 75 18.09 9.07 -20.84
CA GLU A 75 19.49 9.53 -20.86
C GLU A 75 20.51 8.38 -20.80
N MET A 76 20.15 7.27 -20.14
CA MET A 76 20.98 6.08 -20.01
C MET A 76 20.83 5.10 -21.17
N GLU A 77 20.07 5.46 -22.23
CA GLU A 77 19.81 4.60 -23.41
C GLU A 77 19.09 3.28 -23.07
N PHE A 78 18.19 3.33 -22.09
CA PHE A 78 17.33 2.22 -21.65
C PHE A 78 15.85 2.48 -21.96
N GLU A 79 15.53 3.07 -23.11
CA GLU A 79 14.16 3.46 -23.51
C GLU A 79 13.20 2.26 -23.55
N ARG A 80 13.74 1.06 -23.82
CA ARG A 80 12.98 -0.20 -23.76
C ARG A 80 12.34 -0.47 -22.39
N PHE A 81 12.82 0.16 -21.32
CA PHE A 81 12.24 0.03 -19.98
C PHE A 81 11.09 1.00 -19.70
N LEU A 82 10.93 2.05 -20.51
CA LEU A 82 9.93 3.10 -20.23
C LEU A 82 8.51 2.56 -20.21
N GLN A 83 8.15 1.76 -21.21
CA GLN A 83 6.79 1.22 -21.31
C GLN A 83 6.48 0.27 -20.12
N PRO A 84 7.32 -0.75 -19.82
CA PRO A 84 7.14 -1.57 -18.62
C PRO A 84 7.09 -0.77 -17.31
N LEU A 85 7.93 0.27 -17.17
CA LEU A 85 7.94 1.11 -15.97
C LEU A 85 6.64 1.92 -15.83
N ARG A 86 6.07 2.41 -16.92
CA ARG A 86 4.80 3.15 -16.90
C ARG A 86 3.64 2.24 -16.48
N GLU A 87 3.60 1.03 -17.01
CA GLU A 87 2.62 0.01 -16.64
C GLU A 87 2.73 -0.36 -15.15
N ALA A 88 3.95 -0.61 -14.66
CA ALA A 88 4.19 -0.90 -13.25
C ALA A 88 3.76 0.27 -12.34
N LEU A 89 4.04 1.51 -12.73
CA LEU A 89 3.61 2.70 -11.99
C LEU A 89 2.09 2.84 -11.96
N GLN A 90 1.41 2.54 -13.07
CA GLN A 90 -0.05 2.57 -13.13
C GLN A 90 -0.65 1.49 -12.23
N ALA A 91 -0.16 0.25 -12.32
CA ALA A 91 -0.60 -0.85 -11.46
C ALA A 91 -0.42 -0.52 -9.97
N TYR A 92 0.72 0.08 -9.60
CA TYR A 92 0.99 0.53 -8.23
C TYR A 92 -0.03 1.58 -7.77
N LYS A 93 -0.32 2.59 -8.60
CA LYS A 93 -1.32 3.64 -8.29
C LYS A 93 -2.72 3.06 -8.12
N THR A 94 -3.13 2.12 -8.97
CA THR A 94 -4.43 1.46 -8.86
C THR A 94 -4.52 0.62 -7.58
N GLY A 95 -3.49 -0.16 -7.27
CA GLY A 95 -3.44 -0.96 -6.04
C GLY A 95 -3.45 -0.11 -4.76
N GLN A 96 -2.83 1.07 -4.78
CA GLN A 96 -2.89 2.04 -3.69
C GLN A 96 -4.31 2.58 -3.46
N LYS A 97 -5.04 2.89 -4.54
CA LYS A 97 -6.43 3.35 -4.45
C LYS A 97 -7.34 2.27 -3.85
N GLY A 98 -7.24 1.03 -4.33
CA GLY A 98 -8.03 -0.08 -3.79
C GLY A 98 -7.78 -0.33 -2.30
N LYS A 99 -6.54 -0.17 -1.81
CA LYS A 99 -6.25 -0.26 -0.37
C LYS A 99 -6.88 0.87 0.44
N LYS A 100 -6.89 2.10 -0.09
CA LYS A 100 -7.52 3.25 0.56
C LYS A 100 -9.04 3.07 0.61
N GLU A 101 -9.65 2.72 -0.51
CA GLU A 101 -11.09 2.45 -0.61
C GLU A 101 -11.51 1.32 0.33
N ALA A 102 -10.75 0.22 0.41
CA ALA A 102 -11.04 -0.86 1.36
C ALA A 102 -10.92 -0.44 2.83
N THR A 103 -10.04 0.52 3.13
CA THR A 103 -9.87 1.05 4.49
C THR A 103 -11.00 2.02 4.84
N GLU A 104 -11.41 2.86 3.91
CA GLU A 104 -12.56 3.77 4.06
C GLU A 104 -13.88 3.00 4.18
N GLN A 105 -14.05 1.93 3.39
CA GLN A 105 -15.22 1.07 3.48
C GLN A 105 -15.29 0.38 4.85
N LYS A 106 -14.17 -0.17 5.35
CA LYS A 106 -14.11 -0.74 6.70
C LYS A 106 -14.39 0.27 7.82
N ARG A 107 -14.07 1.55 7.62
CA ARG A 107 -14.41 2.61 8.58
C ARG A 107 -15.92 2.90 8.55
N LYS A 108 -16.49 3.07 7.36
CA LYS A 108 -17.93 3.28 7.19
C LYS A 108 -18.77 2.11 7.69
N ASP A 109 -18.31 0.88 7.47
CA ASP A 109 -18.99 -0.32 7.96
C ASP A 109 -18.93 -0.42 9.49
N LYS A 110 -17.82 0.03 10.11
CA LYS A 110 -17.73 0.13 11.58
C LYS A 110 -18.60 1.22 12.16
N GLU A 111 -18.63 2.40 11.53
CA GLU A 111 -19.50 3.52 11.96
C GLU A 111 -20.97 3.13 11.86
N LYS A 112 -21.40 2.54 10.75
CA LYS A 112 -22.77 2.03 10.60
C LYS A 112 -23.15 0.98 11.64
N LYS A 113 -22.20 0.11 12.01
CA LYS A 113 -22.46 -0.94 12.99
C LYS A 113 -22.59 -0.37 14.40
N ALA A 114 -21.80 0.66 14.74
CA ALA A 114 -21.93 1.37 16.01
C ALA A 114 -23.25 2.15 16.09
N ASP A 115 -23.65 2.81 14.99
CA ASP A 115 -24.91 3.56 14.90
C ASP A 115 -26.13 2.65 15.06
N LEU A 116 -26.08 1.43 14.49
CA LEU A 116 -27.11 0.41 14.66
C LEU A 116 -27.16 -0.14 16.10
N GLU A 117 -26.01 -0.38 16.73
CA GLU A 117 -25.95 -0.86 18.12
C GLU A 117 -26.39 0.21 19.14
N GLU A 118 -26.21 1.50 18.84
CA GLU A 118 -26.65 2.61 19.67
C GLU A 118 -28.17 2.84 19.53
N ASN A 119 -28.71 2.73 18.31
CA ASN A 119 -30.14 2.90 18.05
C ASN A 119 -30.99 1.72 18.57
N ASP A 120 -30.44 0.50 18.59
CA ASP A 120 -31.09 -0.69 19.16
C ASP A 120 -31.22 -0.56 20.69
N LYS A 121 -30.16 -0.07 21.36
CA LYS A 121 -30.19 0.19 22.81
C LYS A 121 -31.14 1.29 23.21
N SER A 122 -31.21 2.38 22.46
CA SER A 122 -32.18 3.46 22.77
C SER A 122 -33.62 2.98 22.62
N GLN A 123 -33.90 2.06 21.68
CA GLN A 123 -35.23 1.48 21.54
C GLN A 123 -35.58 0.53 22.68
N GLU A 124 -34.62 -0.28 23.15
CA GLU A 124 -34.81 -1.12 24.35
C GLU A 124 -35.05 -0.27 25.61
N GLU A 125 -34.31 0.85 25.77
CA GLU A 125 -34.49 1.77 26.91
C GLU A 125 -35.84 2.51 26.87
N ASP A 126 -36.28 2.99 25.70
CA ASP A 126 -37.60 3.62 25.53
C ASP A 126 -38.76 2.63 25.79
N GLU A 127 -38.64 1.37 25.35
CA GLU A 127 -39.65 0.32 25.60
C GLU A 127 -39.71 -0.09 27.09
N GLU A 128 -38.58 -0.09 27.81
CA GLU A 128 -38.54 -0.33 29.26
C GLU A 128 -39.14 0.84 30.06
N GLU A 129 -38.92 2.09 29.63
CA GLU A 129 -39.54 3.27 30.27
C GLU A 129 -41.05 3.30 30.07
N GLU A 130 -41.56 3.06 28.86
CA GLU A 130 -43.01 3.01 28.59
C GLU A 130 -43.70 1.90 29.42
N HIS A 131 -43.07 0.74 29.58
CA HIS A 131 -43.63 -0.36 30.37
C HIS A 131 -43.68 -0.05 31.88
N MET A 132 -42.71 0.71 32.41
CA MET A 132 -42.73 1.13 33.82
C MET A 132 -43.75 2.23 34.09
N GLU A 133 -44.03 3.11 33.12
CA GLU A 133 -45.08 4.13 33.22
C GLU A 133 -46.47 3.48 33.20
N GLU A 134 -46.72 2.50 32.32
CA GLU A 134 -47.99 1.76 32.28
C GLU A 134 -48.25 0.97 33.58
N GLU A 135 -47.21 0.38 34.20
CA GLU A 135 -47.35 -0.31 35.50
C GLU A 135 -47.70 0.66 36.65
N GLN A 136 -47.13 1.87 36.68
CA GLN A 136 -47.44 2.88 37.70
C GLN A 136 -48.83 3.51 37.55
N GLU A 137 -49.31 3.70 36.32
CA GLU A 137 -50.68 4.16 36.08
C GLU A 137 -51.71 3.11 36.49
N GLY A 138 -51.43 1.82 36.26
CA GLY A 138 -52.28 0.72 36.71
C GLY A 138 -52.38 0.59 38.24
N GLU A 139 -51.27 0.77 38.97
CA GLU A 139 -51.28 0.72 40.44
C GLU A 139 -51.98 1.94 41.08
N ASN A 140 -51.87 3.13 40.49
CA ASN A 140 -52.58 4.33 40.98
C ASN A 140 -54.10 4.27 40.74
N GLU A 141 -54.55 3.70 39.62
CA GLU A 141 -55.98 3.51 39.37
C GLU A 141 -56.60 2.45 40.31
N GLU A 142 -55.84 1.46 40.79
CA GLU A 142 -56.34 0.50 41.78
C GLU A 142 -56.44 1.11 43.20
N GLU A 143 -55.56 2.04 43.59
CA GLU A 143 -55.64 2.74 44.89
C GLU A 143 -56.77 3.80 44.95
N GLU A 144 -57.15 4.45 43.83
CA GLU A 144 -58.24 5.44 43.83
C GLU A 144 -59.64 4.82 43.98
N VAL A 145 -59.81 3.52 43.74
CA VAL A 145 -61.10 2.82 43.82
C VAL A 145 -61.40 2.30 45.23
N GLU A 146 -60.40 2.27 46.14
CA GLU A 146 -60.55 1.78 47.53
C GLU A 146 -60.80 2.87 48.60
N ASN A 147 -60.89 4.16 48.25
CA ASN A 147 -61.20 5.27 49.20
C ASN A 147 -62.63 5.81 49.11
#